data_AF-A0A939ZWL2-F1
#
_entry.id   AF-A0A939ZWL2-F1
#
_cell.length_a   1.000
_cell.length_b   1.000
_cell.length_c   1.000
_cell.angle_alpha   90.00
_cell.angle_beta   90.00
_cell.angle_gamma   90.00
#
_symmetry.space_group_name_H-M   'P 1'
#
loop_
_entity.id
_entity.type
_entity.pdbx_description
1 polymer ?
#
loop_
_entity_poly.entity_id
_entity_poly.type
_entity_poly.pdbx_seq_one_letter_code
_entity_poly.pdbx_strand_id
1 'polypeptide(L)'
;NTAELVKNRGGAGYVLKGEDGNGIEIIFAAYDNKDAADKVLATVEDRSAYLKTIIVKDSTLKWASGDVKTAAKDALCYFDIAFKTLYETSNSLNDNAVSLEEARTRIRVLFTQIGDIKSIFYSKTAGIDSREVTEIKLALITALALLDNIEYSSIVKACSSMRYQIVQLVLCYQALLSNV
;
A
#
# COMPACT_ATOMS: atom_id res chain seq x y z
N ASN A 1 17.11 -21.19 0.45
CA ASN A 1 15.64 -21.16 0.28
C ASN A 1 15.18 -19.72 0.45
N THR A 2 15.18 -18.91 -0.61
CA THR A 2 14.90 -17.45 -0.56
C THR A 2 13.53 -17.15 0.04
N ALA A 3 12.55 -18.05 -0.16
CA ALA A 3 11.23 -17.95 0.46
C ALA A 3 11.26 -18.06 1.99
N GLU A 4 12.14 -18.88 2.58
CA GLU A 4 12.33 -18.92 4.03
C GLU A 4 13.04 -17.67 4.55
N LEU A 5 13.94 -17.08 3.75
CA LEU A 5 14.63 -15.83 4.09
C LEU A 5 13.66 -14.63 4.06
N VAL A 6 12.78 -14.58 3.06
CA VAL A 6 11.64 -13.62 2.99
C VAL A 6 10.73 -13.80 4.20
N LYS A 7 10.32 -15.04 4.51
CA LYS A 7 9.46 -15.34 5.66
C LYS A 7 10.11 -14.97 7.01
N ASN A 8 11.39 -15.28 7.19
CA ASN A 8 12.14 -15.01 8.42
C ASN A 8 12.45 -13.52 8.62
N ARG A 9 12.49 -12.73 7.53
CA ARG A 9 12.69 -11.26 7.59
C ARG A 9 11.40 -10.45 7.54
N GLY A 10 10.23 -11.12 7.57
CA GLY A 10 8.94 -10.45 7.46
C GLY A 10 8.75 -9.72 6.14
N GLY A 11 9.35 -10.24 5.06
CA GLY A 11 9.15 -9.74 3.70
C GLY A 11 7.82 -10.22 3.12
N ALA A 12 7.28 -9.40 2.24
CA ALA A 12 5.99 -9.62 1.60
C ALA A 12 6.16 -10.17 0.20
N GLY A 13 6.17 -11.49 0.01
CA GLY A 13 6.48 -12.11 -1.28
C GLY A 13 5.50 -11.80 -2.40
N TYR A 14 5.63 -10.63 -3.04
CA TYR A 14 5.06 -10.32 -4.34
C TYR A 14 5.99 -10.81 -5.42
N VAL A 15 5.49 -11.70 -6.26
CA VAL A 15 6.23 -12.28 -7.38
C VAL A 15 5.92 -11.46 -8.64
N LEU A 16 6.93 -10.79 -9.18
CA LEU A 16 6.87 -10.16 -10.49
C LEU A 16 7.60 -11.05 -11.51
N LYS A 17 7.17 -10.96 -12.78
CA LYS A 17 7.94 -11.49 -13.89
C LYS A 17 9.17 -10.59 -14.10
N GLY A 18 10.36 -11.18 -14.23
CA GLY A 18 11.59 -10.46 -14.53
C GLY A 18 11.47 -9.61 -15.79
N GLU A 19 12.17 -8.46 -15.82
CA GLU A 19 12.08 -7.48 -16.91
C GLU A 19 12.51 -8.03 -18.28
N ASP A 20 13.40 -9.02 -18.31
CA ASP A 20 13.83 -9.74 -19.51
C ASP A 20 12.90 -10.91 -19.91
N GLY A 21 11.83 -11.10 -19.14
CA GLY A 21 10.88 -12.21 -19.28
C GLY A 21 11.42 -13.57 -18.85
N ASN A 22 12.65 -13.65 -18.35
CA ASN A 22 13.33 -14.84 -17.87
C ASN A 22 13.67 -14.68 -16.38
N GLY A 23 12.74 -15.06 -15.51
CA GLY A 23 12.99 -15.07 -14.07
C GLY A 23 11.82 -14.53 -13.27
N ILE A 24 12.02 -14.54 -11.95
CA ILE A 24 11.05 -14.12 -10.95
C ILE A 24 11.73 -13.09 -10.05
N GLU A 25 11.15 -11.90 -9.96
CA GLU A 25 11.54 -10.90 -8.97
C GLU A 25 10.62 -11.05 -7.75
N ILE A 26 11.17 -10.91 -6.55
CA ILE A 26 10.38 -10.90 -5.31
C ILE A 26 10.53 -9.51 -4.69
N ILE A 27 9.41 -8.80 -4.54
CA ILE A 27 9.41 -7.53 -3.80
C ILE A 27 9.50 -7.88 -2.31
N PHE A 28 10.52 -7.40 -1.62
CA PHE A 28 10.67 -7.63 -0.18
C PHE A 28 9.93 -6.59 0.66
N ALA A 29 10.04 -5.33 0.25
CA ALA A 29 9.45 -4.18 0.91
C ALA A 29 9.34 -3.02 -0.09
N ALA A 30 8.44 -2.08 0.21
CA ALA A 30 8.35 -0.79 -0.46
C ALA A 30 8.72 0.32 0.54
N TYR A 31 9.40 1.34 0.04
CA TYR A 31 9.89 2.49 0.80
C TYR A 31 9.34 3.77 0.19
N ASP A 32 9.11 4.77 1.03
CA ASP A 32 8.61 6.09 0.64
C ASP A 32 9.62 6.87 -0.20
N ASN A 33 10.91 6.67 0.04
CA ASN A 33 11.97 7.38 -0.65
C ASN A 33 13.21 6.50 -0.89
N LYS A 34 14.05 6.95 -1.83
CA LYS A 34 15.26 6.25 -2.25
C LYS A 34 16.27 6.12 -1.11
N ASP A 35 16.46 7.16 -0.30
CA ASP A 35 17.46 7.15 0.77
C ASP A 35 17.16 6.08 1.84
N ALA A 36 15.89 5.90 2.19
CA ALA A 36 15.45 4.84 3.11
C ALA A 36 15.72 3.45 2.50
N ALA A 37 15.43 3.28 1.22
CA ALA A 37 15.67 2.03 0.50
C ALA A 37 17.16 1.71 0.38
N ASP A 38 18.00 2.68 0.04
CA ASP A 38 19.46 2.54 -0.08
C ASP A 38 20.09 2.15 1.25
N LYS A 39 19.64 2.77 2.36
CA LYS A 39 20.09 2.40 3.72
C LYS A 39 19.81 0.95 4.05
N VAL A 40 18.62 0.44 3.72
CA VAL A 40 18.31 -0.97 3.99
C VAL A 40 19.10 -1.88 3.05
N LEU A 41 19.19 -1.56 1.76
CA LEU A 41 19.94 -2.36 0.80
C LEU A 41 21.41 -2.51 1.21
N ALA A 42 22.04 -1.46 1.76
CA ALA A 42 23.41 -1.51 2.26
C ALA A 42 23.61 -2.50 3.43
N THR A 43 22.54 -2.87 4.14
CA THR A 43 22.59 -3.86 5.23
C THR A 43 22.27 -5.29 4.77
N VAL A 44 21.84 -5.46 3.52
CA VAL A 44 21.50 -6.76 2.95
C VAL A 44 22.75 -7.38 2.34
N GLU A 45 23.27 -8.43 2.97
CA GLU A 45 24.43 -9.20 2.48
C GLU A 45 24.14 -9.99 1.19
N ASP A 46 22.87 -10.13 0.81
CA ASP A 46 22.45 -10.84 -0.40
C ASP A 46 22.70 -10.00 -1.65
N ARG A 47 23.68 -10.43 -2.46
CA ARG A 47 24.08 -9.75 -3.72
C ARG A 47 23.00 -9.76 -4.80
N SER A 48 21.93 -10.54 -4.64
CA SER A 48 20.79 -10.56 -5.57
C SER A 48 19.72 -9.52 -5.25
N ALA A 49 19.80 -8.84 -4.11
CA ALA A 49 18.89 -7.75 -3.77
C ALA A 49 19.26 -6.46 -4.54
N TYR A 50 18.26 -5.76 -5.04
CA TYR A 50 18.41 -4.47 -5.72
C TYR A 50 17.17 -3.60 -5.50
N LEU A 51 17.30 -2.31 -5.80
CA LEU A 51 16.18 -1.37 -5.77
C LEU A 51 15.51 -1.29 -7.13
N LYS A 52 14.17 -1.35 -7.13
CA LYS A 52 13.34 -1.07 -8.28
C LYS A 52 12.43 0.11 -7.97
N THR A 53 12.47 1.14 -8.81
CA THR A 53 11.58 2.30 -8.66
C THR A 53 10.24 2.01 -9.30
N ILE A 54 9.17 2.08 -8.51
CA ILE A 54 7.80 2.08 -9.02
C ILE A 54 7.37 3.53 -9.23
N ILE A 55 7.17 3.92 -10.49
CA ILE A 55 6.69 5.26 -10.82
C ILE A 55 5.16 5.26 -10.76
N VAL A 56 4.62 6.05 -9.83
CA VAL A 56 3.20 6.40 -9.76
C VAL A 56 3.05 7.78 -10.39
N LYS A 57 2.27 7.88 -11.46
CA LYS A 57 2.03 9.15 -12.17
C LYS A 57 1.05 10.01 -11.37
N ASP A 58 1.03 11.32 -11.58
CA ASP A 58 -0.04 12.15 -11.03
C ASP A 58 -1.38 11.86 -11.70
N SER A 59 -2.46 11.85 -10.93
CA SER A 59 -3.81 11.77 -11.49
C SER A 59 -4.18 13.07 -12.20
N THR A 60 -4.51 12.99 -13.49
CA THR A 60 -4.89 14.19 -14.26
C THR A 60 -6.35 14.60 -14.00
N LEU A 61 -7.20 13.65 -13.57
CA LEU A 61 -8.63 13.82 -13.29
C LEU A 61 -9.34 14.68 -14.35
N LYS A 62 -9.02 14.46 -15.63
CA LYS A 62 -9.59 15.25 -16.74
C LYS A 62 -11.07 14.94 -16.98
N TRP A 63 -11.52 13.75 -16.57
CA TRP A 63 -12.91 13.30 -16.65
C TRP A 63 -13.83 13.96 -15.61
N ALA A 64 -13.26 14.53 -14.54
CA ALA A 64 -14.01 15.12 -13.44
C ALA A 64 -13.96 16.66 -13.46
N SER A 65 -15.07 17.29 -13.05
CA SER A 65 -15.17 18.74 -12.85
C SER A 65 -15.87 19.08 -11.55
N GLY A 66 -15.66 20.31 -11.04
CA GLY A 66 -16.32 20.82 -9.84
C GLY A 66 -16.16 19.89 -8.63
N ASP A 67 -17.26 19.68 -7.91
CA ASP A 67 -17.29 18.87 -6.68
C ASP A 67 -16.84 17.42 -6.87
N VAL A 68 -17.08 16.82 -8.04
CA VAL A 68 -16.65 15.46 -8.35
C VAL A 68 -15.13 15.39 -8.44
N LYS A 69 -14.48 16.41 -9.02
CA LYS A 69 -13.01 16.47 -9.10
C LYS A 69 -12.39 16.62 -7.72
N THR A 70 -12.96 17.46 -6.88
CA THR A 70 -12.52 17.60 -5.48
C THR A 70 -12.68 16.28 -4.72
N ALA A 71 -13.85 15.64 -4.83
CA ALA A 71 -14.10 14.35 -4.20
C ALA A 71 -13.14 13.25 -4.67
N ALA A 72 -12.82 13.21 -5.96
CA ALA A 72 -11.86 12.25 -6.51
C ALA A 72 -10.43 12.50 -6.00
N LYS A 73 -9.99 13.76 -5.90
CA LYS A 73 -8.70 14.09 -5.30
C LYS A 73 -8.63 13.66 -3.84
N ASP A 74 -9.65 14.04 -3.06
CA ASP A 74 -9.71 13.72 -1.63
C ASP A 74 -9.77 12.21 -1.40
N ALA A 75 -10.47 11.47 -2.27
CA ALA A 75 -10.47 10.02 -2.26
C ALA A 75 -9.05 9.49 -2.49
N LEU A 76 -8.38 9.89 -3.57
CA LEU A 76 -7.05 9.39 -3.91
C LEU A 76 -5.97 9.67 -2.83
N CYS A 77 -6.15 10.70 -1.99
CA CYS A 77 -5.27 10.95 -0.85
C CYS A 77 -5.20 9.79 0.16
N TYR A 78 -6.16 8.85 0.15
CA TYR A 78 -6.12 7.68 1.03
C TYR A 78 -4.85 6.84 0.81
N PHE A 79 -4.31 6.80 -0.42
CA PHE A 79 -3.11 6.01 -0.72
C PHE A 79 -1.92 6.47 0.11
N ASP A 80 -1.69 7.78 0.20
CA ASP A 80 -0.58 8.35 0.97
C ASP A 80 -0.78 8.11 2.48
N ILE A 81 -2.01 8.32 2.96
CA ILE A 81 -2.37 8.11 4.38
C ILE A 81 -2.16 6.65 4.77
N ALA A 82 -2.62 5.71 3.93
CA ALA A 82 -2.51 4.29 4.17
C ALA A 82 -1.05 3.81 4.09
N PHE A 83 -0.31 4.25 3.08
CA PHE A 83 1.11 3.92 2.93
C PHE A 83 1.89 4.35 4.16
N LYS A 84 1.79 5.63 4.52
CA LYS A 84 2.52 6.21 5.65
C LYS A 84 2.17 5.50 6.94
N THR A 85 0.88 5.31 7.22
CA THR A 85 0.43 4.68 8.46
C THR A 85 0.90 3.24 8.59
N LEU A 86 0.79 2.44 7.52
CA LEU A 86 1.27 1.05 7.50
C LEU A 86 2.79 0.99 7.66
N TYR A 87 3.52 1.86 6.96
CA TYR A 87 4.98 1.92 7.02
C TYR A 87 5.47 2.28 8.42
N GLU A 88 5.00 3.40 8.97
CA GLU A 88 5.36 3.87 10.32
C GLU A 88 4.97 2.87 11.40
N THR A 89 3.77 2.26 11.30
CA THR A 89 3.30 1.27 12.27
C THR A 89 4.14 0.00 12.21
N SER A 90 4.44 -0.51 11.01
CA SER A 90 5.26 -1.72 10.86
C SER A 90 6.69 -1.51 11.38
N ASN A 91 7.29 -0.35 11.15
CA ASN A 91 8.63 -0.03 11.65
C ASN A 91 8.64 0.20 13.16
N SER A 92 7.68 0.97 13.68
CA SER A 92 7.55 1.17 15.14
C SER A 92 7.35 -0.15 15.88
N LEU A 93 6.57 -1.07 15.30
CA LEU A 93 6.32 -2.39 15.88
C LEU A 93 7.58 -3.27 15.81
N ASN A 94 8.29 -3.25 14.69
CA ASN A 94 9.55 -3.97 14.50
C ASN A 94 10.65 -3.50 15.48
N ASP A 95 10.67 -2.21 15.79
CA ASP A 95 11.63 -1.59 16.70
C ASP A 95 11.20 -1.71 18.18
N ASN A 96 10.10 -2.42 18.47
CA ASN A 96 9.46 -2.52 19.78
C ASN A 96 9.09 -1.16 20.41
N ALA A 97 8.96 -0.11 19.59
CA ALA A 97 8.55 1.23 20.04
C ALA A 97 7.03 1.32 20.29
N VAL A 98 6.25 0.38 19.75
CA VAL A 98 4.83 0.19 20.06
C VAL A 98 4.53 -1.29 20.27
N SER A 99 3.51 -1.57 21.08
CA SER A 99 2.95 -2.90 21.27
C SER A 99 2.07 -3.33 20.10
N LEU A 100 1.77 -4.63 20.04
CA LEU A 100 0.90 -5.21 19.04
C LEU A 100 -0.54 -4.66 19.10
N GLU A 101 -1.05 -4.38 20.30
CA GLU A 101 -2.39 -3.79 20.47
C GLU A 101 -2.44 -2.32 20.06
N GLU A 102 -1.37 -1.55 20.29
CA GLU A 102 -1.25 -0.18 19.77
C GLU A 102 -1.18 -0.17 18.25
N ALA A 103 -0.42 -1.09 17.65
CA ALA A 103 -0.38 -1.25 16.19
C ALA A 103 -1.78 -1.59 15.64
N ARG A 104 -2.49 -2.55 16.23
CA ARG A 104 -3.87 -2.88 15.85
C ARG A 104 -4.80 -1.67 15.97
N THR A 105 -4.64 -0.87 17.02
CA THR A 105 -5.45 0.34 17.23
C THR A 105 -5.19 1.37 16.12
N ARG A 106 -3.92 1.61 15.75
CA ARG A 106 -3.58 2.51 14.63
C ARG A 106 -4.21 2.06 13.31
N ILE A 107 -4.18 0.77 13.02
CA ILE A 107 -4.80 0.22 11.80
C ILE A 107 -6.33 0.34 11.84
N ARG A 108 -6.97 0.17 13.00
CA ARG A 108 -8.42 0.41 13.15
C ARG A 108 -8.78 1.87 12.91
N VAL A 109 -7.98 2.81 13.42
CA VAL A 109 -8.18 4.24 13.17
C VAL A 109 -8.05 4.54 11.67
N LEU A 110 -7.02 3.99 11.01
CA LEU A 110 -6.85 4.10 9.56
C LEU A 110 -8.05 3.53 8.79
N PHE A 111 -8.55 2.35 9.18
CA PHE A 111 -9.72 1.73 8.57
C PHE A 111 -10.94 2.65 8.64
N THR A 112 -11.22 3.24 9.81
CA THR A 112 -12.32 4.19 9.98
C THR A 112 -12.13 5.42 9.10
N GLN A 113 -10.93 6.01 9.09
CA GLN A 113 -10.63 7.19 8.26
C GLN A 113 -10.88 6.93 6.76
N ILE A 114 -10.43 5.78 6.25
CA ILE A 114 -10.69 5.38 4.85
C ILE A 114 -12.18 5.09 4.63
N GLY A 115 -12.87 4.54 5.63
CA GLY A 115 -14.33 4.34 5.61
C GLY A 115 -15.10 5.65 5.47
N ASP A 116 -14.65 6.71 6.14
CA ASP A 116 -15.22 8.05 6.05
C ASP A 116 -14.97 8.67 4.67
N ILE A 117 -13.72 8.61 4.18
CA ILE A 117 -13.36 9.04 2.82
C ILE A 117 -14.23 8.34 1.77
N LYS A 118 -14.40 7.02 1.92
CA LYS A 118 -15.26 6.22 1.04
C LYS A 118 -16.70 6.72 1.06
N SER A 119 -17.26 6.95 2.24
CA SER A 119 -18.65 7.38 2.40
C SER A 119 -18.89 8.76 1.76
N ILE A 120 -17.94 9.68 1.94
CA ILE A 120 -17.99 11.01 1.31
C ILE A 120 -17.94 10.89 -0.22
N PHE A 121 -17.00 10.12 -0.76
CA PHE A 121 -16.86 9.93 -2.20
C PHE A 121 -18.11 9.30 -2.82
N TYR A 122 -18.69 8.28 -2.16
CA TYR A 122 -19.89 7.59 -2.62
C TYR A 122 -21.10 8.53 -2.66
N SER A 123 -21.26 9.36 -1.64
CA SER A 123 -22.32 10.37 -1.58
C SER A 123 -22.19 11.41 -2.69
N LYS A 124 -20.98 11.97 -2.89
CA LYS A 124 -20.71 12.98 -3.92
C LYS A 124 -20.76 12.46 -5.35
N THR A 125 -20.68 11.14 -5.53
CA THR A 125 -20.74 10.48 -6.86
C THR A 125 -21.97 9.58 -7.00
N ALA A 126 -23.00 9.81 -6.19
CA ALA A 126 -24.25 9.09 -6.28
C ALA A 126 -24.91 9.33 -7.65
N GLY A 127 -25.29 8.26 -8.34
CA GLY A 127 -25.93 8.34 -9.66
C GLY A 127 -24.98 8.63 -10.82
N ILE A 128 -23.66 8.76 -10.60
CA ILE A 128 -22.69 8.90 -11.68
C ILE A 128 -22.27 7.50 -12.15
N ASP A 129 -22.64 7.16 -13.38
CA ASP A 129 -22.21 5.94 -14.07
C ASP A 129 -20.99 6.24 -14.96
N SER A 130 -19.81 6.20 -14.34
CA SER A 130 -18.52 6.36 -15.02
C SER A 130 -17.59 5.24 -14.58
N ARG A 131 -16.76 4.78 -15.52
CA ARG A 131 -15.73 3.79 -15.25
C ARG A 131 -14.77 4.30 -14.18
N GLU A 132 -14.30 5.54 -14.31
CA GLU A 132 -13.33 6.16 -13.42
C GLU A 132 -13.86 6.28 -11.98
N VAL A 133 -15.13 6.65 -11.82
CA VAL A 133 -15.81 6.63 -10.52
C VAL A 133 -15.84 5.21 -9.96
N THR A 134 -16.17 4.22 -10.78
CA THR A 134 -16.23 2.81 -10.37
C THR A 134 -14.86 2.28 -9.93
N GLU A 135 -13.79 2.61 -10.66
CA GLU A 135 -12.42 2.22 -10.33
C GLU A 135 -11.97 2.83 -8.98
N ILE A 136 -12.28 4.10 -8.72
CA ILE A 136 -11.97 4.74 -7.41
C ILE A 136 -12.79 4.09 -6.29
N LYS A 137 -14.08 3.79 -6.51
CA LYS A 137 -14.91 3.07 -5.54
C LYS A 137 -14.33 1.69 -5.22
N LEU A 138 -13.89 0.96 -6.25
CA LEU A 138 -13.24 -0.34 -6.12
C LEU A 138 -11.92 -0.25 -5.33
N ALA A 139 -11.11 0.77 -5.61
CA ALA A 139 -9.85 1.01 -4.90
C ALA A 139 -10.09 1.24 -3.39
N LEU A 140 -11.08 2.05 -3.02
CA LEU A 140 -11.45 2.33 -1.63
C LEU A 140 -11.92 1.07 -0.87
N ILE A 141 -12.79 0.25 -1.47
CA ILE A 141 -13.23 -1.00 -0.82
C ILE A 141 -12.10 -2.02 -0.73
N THR A 142 -11.22 -2.05 -1.74
CA THR A 142 -10.05 -2.92 -1.73
C THR A 142 -9.14 -2.52 -0.58
N ALA A 143 -8.84 -1.23 -0.41
CA ALA A 143 -8.02 -0.74 0.68
C ALA A 143 -8.56 -1.16 2.06
N LEU A 144 -9.87 -1.07 2.30
CA LEU A 144 -10.48 -1.54 3.54
C LEU A 144 -10.28 -3.05 3.73
N ALA A 145 -10.47 -3.85 2.67
CA ALA A 145 -10.25 -5.29 2.73
C ALA A 145 -8.77 -5.64 2.98
N LEU A 146 -7.82 -4.89 2.40
CA LEU A 146 -6.38 -5.06 2.66
C LEU A 146 -6.07 -4.87 4.15
N LEU A 147 -6.64 -3.82 4.78
CA LEU A 147 -6.43 -3.54 6.20
C LEU A 147 -7.07 -4.58 7.12
N ASP A 148 -8.26 -5.09 6.77
CA ASP A 148 -8.97 -6.12 7.55
C ASP A 148 -8.22 -7.47 7.53
N ASN A 149 -7.46 -7.73 6.46
CA ASN A 149 -6.65 -8.95 6.30
C ASN A 149 -5.29 -8.91 7.02
N ILE A 150 -5.00 -7.88 7.83
CA ILE A 150 -3.72 -7.81 8.56
C ILE A 150 -3.68 -8.87 9.67
N GLU A 151 -2.65 -9.71 9.67
CA GLU A 151 -2.49 -10.80 10.63
C GLU A 151 -1.77 -10.32 11.92
N TYR A 152 -2.44 -10.40 13.07
CA TYR A 152 -1.89 -9.97 14.37
C TYR A 152 -1.54 -11.14 15.30
N SER A 153 -1.16 -12.31 14.78
CA SER A 153 -0.83 -13.48 15.61
C SER A 153 0.52 -13.35 16.33
N SER A 154 1.42 -12.51 15.81
CA SER A 154 2.71 -12.16 16.42
C SER A 154 3.23 -10.86 15.81
N ILE A 155 4.25 -10.25 16.44
CA ILE A 155 4.94 -9.06 15.91
C ILE A 155 5.45 -9.30 14.48
N VAL A 156 6.15 -10.42 14.26
CA VAL A 156 6.71 -10.77 12.94
C VAL A 156 5.60 -10.88 11.89
N LYS A 157 4.48 -11.55 12.24
CA LYS A 157 3.34 -11.69 11.32
C LYS A 157 2.68 -10.36 11.02
N ALA A 158 2.47 -9.51 12.02
CA ALA A 158 1.88 -8.18 11.83
C ALA A 158 2.76 -7.29 10.96
N CYS A 159 4.07 -7.22 11.22
CA CYS A 159 5.01 -6.48 10.39
C CYS A 159 5.01 -6.98 8.94
N SER A 160 5.08 -8.30 8.74
CA SER A 160 5.07 -8.90 7.40
C SER A 160 3.77 -8.64 6.65
N SER A 161 2.64 -8.73 7.35
CA SER A 161 1.31 -8.52 6.77
C SER A 161 1.13 -7.05 6.39
N MET A 162 1.48 -6.11 7.26
CA MET A 162 1.44 -4.67 6.93
C MET A 162 2.33 -4.35 5.72
N ARG A 163 3.57 -4.85 5.67
CA ARG A 163 4.47 -4.65 4.52
C ARG A 163 3.90 -5.24 3.23
N TYR A 164 3.17 -6.36 3.34
CA TYR A 164 2.49 -6.95 2.20
C TYR A 164 1.35 -6.09 1.69
N GLN A 165 0.53 -5.55 2.59
CA GLN A 165 -0.52 -4.62 2.22
C GLN A 165 0.05 -3.34 1.58
N ILE A 166 1.22 -2.85 2.03
CA ILE A 166 1.88 -1.69 1.39
C ILE A 166 2.20 -1.98 -0.08
N VAL A 167 2.76 -3.16 -0.39
CA VAL A 167 3.07 -3.50 -1.79
C VAL A 167 1.80 -3.60 -2.64
N GLN A 168 0.73 -4.21 -2.12
CA GLN A 168 -0.58 -4.21 -2.80
C GLN A 168 -1.09 -2.81 -3.07
N LEU A 169 -1.05 -1.96 -2.04
CA LEU A 169 -1.51 -0.59 -2.11
C LEU A 169 -0.79 0.18 -3.22
N VAL A 170 0.54 0.07 -3.29
CA VAL A 170 1.34 0.76 -4.32
C VAL A 170 1.02 0.25 -5.73
N LEU A 171 0.91 -1.07 -5.92
CA LEU A 171 0.59 -1.66 -7.22
C LEU A 171 -0.85 -1.33 -7.66
N CYS A 172 -1.80 -1.36 -6.73
CA CYS A 172 -3.17 -0.90 -6.97
C CYS A 172 -3.19 0.58 -7.36
N TYR A 173 -2.39 1.42 -6.70
CA TYR A 173 -2.34 2.85 -7.02
C TYR A 173 -1.81 3.09 -8.44
N GLN A 174 -0.71 2.42 -8.78
CA GLN A 174 -0.11 2.50 -10.12
C GLN A 174 -1.08 2.04 -11.22
N ALA A 175 -1.79 0.93 -10.97
CA ALA A 175 -2.79 0.41 -11.89
C ALA A 175 -3.99 1.36 -12.03
N LEU A 176 -4.50 1.87 -10.91
CA LEU A 176 -5.62 2.82 -10.89
C LEU A 176 -5.31 4.06 -11.73
N LEU A 177 -4.17 4.71 -11.49
CA LEU A 177 -3.79 5.94 -12.20
C LEU A 177 -3.41 5.72 -13.67
N SER A 178 -3.23 4.47 -14.08
CA SER A 178 -3.14 4.15 -15.51
C SER A 178 -4.52 4.08 -16.19
N ASN A 179 -5.60 4.03 -15.39
CA ASN A 179 -6.99 3.86 -15.83
C ASN A 179 -7.90 5.07 -15.50
N VAL A 180 -7.44 6.07 -14.75
CA VAL A 180 -8.25 7.25 -14.31
C VAL A 180 -7.59 8.61 -14.57
#